data_AF-A0A3D0ZR61-F1
#
_entry.id   AF-A0A3D0ZR61-F1
#
_cell.length_a   1.000
_cell.length_b   1.000
_cell.length_c   1.000
_cell.angle_alpha   90.00
_cell.angle_beta   90.00
_cell.angle_gamma   90.00
#
_symmetry.space_group_name_H-M   'P 1'
#
loop_
_entity.id
_entity.type
_entity.pdbx_description
1 polymer ?
#
loop_
_entity_poly.entity_id
_entity_poly.type
_entity_poly.pdbx_seq_one_letter_code
_entity_poly.pdbx_strand_id
1 'polypeptide(L)'
;LVDMDQVRDGIGLRGYAQRDPMVEYKKEGHERFEILLGRIYSFVGERLSKASKDTVVRAVSAEDALVSRLNYRHGELETGVSEEAAGNQAPRVVDQMGRVLKVEQILSGKVKVGRNDPCPCGSGKKYKFCHGQNLR
;
A
#
# COMPACT_ATOMS: atom_id res chain seq x y z
N LEU A 1 -10.01 -33.04 -23.87
CA LEU A 1 -10.74 -34.26 -24.26
C LEU A 1 -10.49 -34.60 -25.73
N VAL A 2 -10.66 -33.63 -26.65
CA VAL A 2 -10.37 -33.78 -28.09
C VAL A 2 -9.01 -34.41 -28.41
N ASP A 3 -7.92 -34.02 -27.73
CA ASP A 3 -6.59 -34.61 -27.94
C ASP A 3 -6.55 -36.13 -27.70
N MET A 4 -7.24 -36.63 -26.66
CA MET A 4 -7.24 -38.06 -26.35
C MET A 4 -8.09 -38.87 -27.33
N ASP A 5 -9.14 -38.26 -27.88
CA ASP A 5 -9.96 -38.86 -28.93
C ASP A 5 -9.15 -38.99 -30.22
N GLN A 6 -8.36 -37.98 -30.59
CA GLN A 6 -7.45 -38.05 -31.75
C GLN A 6 -6.36 -39.12 -31.59
N VAL A 7 -5.77 -39.24 -30.40
CA VAL A 7 -4.79 -40.30 -30.10
C VAL A 7 -5.45 -41.67 -30.23
N ARG A 8 -6.66 -41.85 -29.71
CA ARG A 8 -7.41 -43.11 -29.83
C ARG A 8 -7.68 -43.49 -31.29
N ASP A 9 -8.11 -42.52 -32.10
CA ASP A 9 -8.43 -42.75 -33.51
C ASP A 9 -7.18 -43.06 -34.35
N GLY A 10 -6.00 -42.52 -33.98
CA GLY A 10 -4.72 -42.74 -34.68
C GLY A 10 -4.01 -44.07 -34.39
N ILE A 11 -4.38 -44.76 -33.32
CA ILE A 11 -3.69 -45.99 -32.87
C ILE A 11 -4.06 -47.22 -33.68
N GLY A 12 -5.25 -47.23 -34.29
CA GLY A 12 -5.67 -48.32 -35.18
C GLY A 12 -4.68 -48.57 -36.32
N LEU A 13 -4.02 -47.51 -36.81
CA LEU A 13 -3.01 -47.61 -37.87
C LEU A 13 -1.65 -48.14 -37.37
N ARG A 14 -1.33 -48.00 -36.07
CA ARG A 14 -0.06 -48.45 -35.49
C ARG A 14 -0.04 -49.95 -35.16
N GLY A 15 -1.21 -50.54 -34.91
CA GLY A 15 -1.35 -52.00 -34.81
C GLY A 15 -0.88 -52.73 -36.07
N TYR A 16 -0.90 -52.06 -37.23
CA TYR A 16 -0.40 -52.59 -38.49
C TYR A 16 1.12 -52.78 -38.51
N ALA A 17 1.87 -52.10 -37.62
CA ALA A 17 3.31 -52.20 -37.48
C ALA A 17 3.75 -53.26 -36.44
N GLN A 18 2.88 -54.22 -36.10
CA GLN A 18 3.11 -55.25 -35.08
C GLN A 18 3.44 -54.72 -33.67
N ARG A 19 3.14 -53.45 -33.39
CA ARG A 19 3.22 -52.90 -32.03
C ARG A 19 1.86 -53.03 -31.36
N ASP A 20 1.89 -53.30 -30.06
CA ASP A 20 0.67 -53.40 -29.25
C ASP A 20 -0.04 -52.02 -29.20
N PRO A 21 -1.27 -51.90 -29.75
CA PRO A 21 -2.04 -50.66 -29.74
C PRO A 21 -2.28 -50.10 -28.34
N MET A 22 -2.47 -50.98 -27.35
CA MET A 22 -2.78 -50.60 -25.97
C MET A 22 -1.58 -49.97 -25.28
N VAL A 23 -0.38 -50.46 -25.58
CA VAL A 23 0.88 -49.92 -25.04
C VAL A 23 1.19 -48.56 -25.65
N GLU A 24 0.99 -48.39 -26.95
CA GLU A 24 1.16 -47.10 -27.66
C GLU A 24 0.16 -46.05 -27.14
N TYR A 25 -1.11 -46.41 -26.93
CA TYR A 25 -2.11 -45.50 -26.32
C TYR A 25 -1.65 -44.98 -24.97
N LYS A 26 -1.20 -45.88 -24.09
CA LYS A 26 -0.78 -45.53 -22.74
C LYS A 26 0.46 -44.63 -22.76
N LYS A 27 1.43 -44.92 -23.63
CA LYS A 27 2.64 -44.09 -23.76
C LYS A 27 2.31 -42.69 -24.24
N GLU A 28 1.63 -42.56 -25.38
CA GLU A 28 1.32 -41.26 -25.97
C GLU A 28 0.31 -40.47 -25.12
N GLY A 29 -0.67 -41.14 -24.53
CA GLY A 29 -1.60 -40.54 -23.59
C GLY A 29 -0.90 -39.99 -22.34
N HIS A 30 0.08 -40.72 -21.80
CA HIS A 30 0.87 -40.26 -20.66
C HIS A 30 1.74 -39.05 -21.00
N GLU A 31 2.44 -39.07 -22.14
CA GLU A 31 3.26 -37.94 -22.60
C GLU A 31 2.43 -36.65 -22.76
N ARG A 32 1.25 -36.76 -23.39
CA ARG A 32 0.31 -35.63 -23.53
C ARG A 32 -0.17 -35.11 -22.17
N PHE A 33 -0.42 -36.03 -21.24
CA PHE A 33 -0.85 -35.69 -19.88
C PHE A 33 0.24 -34.97 -19.09
N GLU A 34 1.50 -35.37 -19.20
CA GLU A 34 2.64 -34.67 -18.57
C GLU A 34 2.79 -33.24 -19.11
N ILE A 35 2.64 -33.05 -20.42
CA ILE A 35 2.64 -31.71 -21.03
C ILE A 35 1.50 -30.86 -20.47
N LEU A 36 0.30 -31.43 -20.35
CA LEU A 36 -0.86 -30.74 -19.76
C LEU A 36 -0.59 -30.35 -18.31
N LEU A 37 -0.06 -31.26 -17.50
CA LEU A 37 0.32 -30.99 -16.11
C LEU A 37 1.32 -29.85 -16.02
N GLY A 38 2.36 -29.86 -16.86
CA GLY A 38 3.35 -28.78 -16.94
C GLY A 38 2.70 -27.41 -17.22
N ARG A 39 1.72 -27.38 -18.14
CA ARG A 39 0.95 -26.16 -18.43
C ARG A 39 0.07 -25.71 -17.28
N ILE A 40 -0.54 -26.64 -16.54
CA ILE A 40 -1.34 -26.30 -15.36
C ILE A 40 -0.46 -25.69 -14.28
N TYR A 41 0.71 -26.27 -14.01
CA TYR A 41 1.64 -25.73 -13.01
C TYR A 41 2.14 -24.34 -13.38
N SER A 42 2.53 -24.12 -14.64
CA SER A 42 2.95 -22.79 -15.09
C SER A 42 1.80 -21.78 -15.06
N PHE A 43 0.59 -22.18 -15.44
CA PHE A 43 -0.60 -21.34 -15.38
C PHE A 43 -0.95 -20.92 -13.95
N VAL A 44 -0.94 -21.87 -13.00
CA VAL A 44 -1.19 -21.58 -11.58
C VAL A 44 -0.10 -20.66 -11.03
N GLY A 45 1.18 -20.93 -11.32
CA GLY A 45 2.29 -20.08 -10.90
C GLY A 45 2.19 -18.64 -11.43
N GLU A 46 1.88 -18.49 -12.71
CA GLU A 46 1.70 -17.18 -13.35
C GLU A 46 0.50 -16.43 -12.76
N ARG A 47 -0.63 -17.12 -12.58
CA ARG A 47 -1.84 -16.54 -11.97
C ARG A 47 -1.59 -16.09 -10.54
N LEU A 48 -0.92 -16.89 -9.72
CA LEU A 48 -0.57 -16.54 -8.34
C LEU A 48 0.38 -15.33 -8.30
N SER A 49 1.39 -15.29 -9.16
CA SER A 49 2.33 -14.15 -9.23
C SER A 49 1.64 -12.85 -9.65
N LYS A 50 0.76 -12.91 -10.65
CA LYS A 50 -0.03 -11.74 -11.09
C LYS A 50 -1.03 -11.29 -10.02
N ALA A 51 -1.73 -12.22 -9.36
CA ALA A 51 -2.65 -11.90 -8.28
C ALA A 51 -1.95 -11.25 -7.07
N SER A 52 -0.76 -11.74 -6.68
CA SER A 52 0.04 -11.15 -5.60
C SER A 52 0.46 -9.71 -5.90
N LYS A 53 0.78 -9.41 -7.16
CA LYS A 53 1.15 -8.04 -7.58
C LYS A 53 -0.06 -7.10 -7.53
N ASP A 54 -1.23 -7.54 -7.99
CA ASP A 54 -2.45 -6.71 -7.93
C ASP A 54 -2.88 -6.36 -6.49
N THR A 55 -2.71 -7.29 -5.55
CA THR A 55 -2.99 -7.00 -4.13
C THR A 55 -2.00 -6.03 -3.51
N VAL A 56 -0.71 -6.13 -3.84
CA VAL A 56 0.32 -5.22 -3.30
C VAL A 56 0.22 -3.85 -3.94
N VAL A 57 0.06 -3.75 -5.27
CA VAL A 57 -0.07 -2.47 -5.99
C VAL A 57 -1.25 -1.64 -5.47
N ARG A 58 -2.37 -2.29 -5.12
CA ARG A 58 -3.51 -1.60 -4.47
C ARG A 58 -3.17 -1.05 -3.09
N ALA A 59 -2.39 -1.76 -2.29
CA ALA A 59 -2.00 -1.32 -0.96
C ALA A 59 -1.02 -0.13 -1.02
N VAL A 60 0.00 -0.18 -1.89
CA VAL A 60 0.95 0.96 -2.06
C VAL A 60 0.32 2.16 -2.77
N SER A 61 -0.58 1.96 -3.74
CA SER A 61 -1.27 3.10 -4.39
C SER A 61 -2.21 3.86 -3.45
N ALA A 62 -2.74 3.21 -2.41
CA ALA A 62 -3.56 3.90 -1.42
C ALA A 62 -2.72 4.85 -0.54
N GLU A 63 -1.47 4.49 -0.25
CA GLU A 63 -0.53 5.34 0.50
C GLU A 63 0.06 6.45 -0.38
N ASP A 64 0.48 6.13 -1.61
CA ASP A 64 1.04 7.13 -2.55
C ASP A 64 0.01 8.18 -3.00
N ALA A 65 -1.26 7.81 -3.14
CA ALA A 65 -2.34 8.75 -3.46
C ALA A 65 -2.65 9.73 -2.31
N LEU A 66 -2.38 9.32 -1.06
CA LEU A 66 -2.52 10.20 0.11
C LEU A 66 -1.36 11.20 0.16
N VAL A 67 -0.13 10.77 -0.14
CA VAL A 67 1.07 11.61 -0.18
C VAL A 67 1.04 12.59 -1.37
N SER A 68 0.57 12.17 -2.54
CA SER A 68 0.45 13.03 -3.72
C SER A 68 -0.57 14.17 -3.57
N ARG A 69 -1.56 14.05 -2.66
CA ARG A 69 -2.50 15.13 -2.34
C ARG A 69 -1.96 16.15 -1.33
N LEU A 70 -0.80 15.91 -0.73
CA LEU A 70 -0.12 16.88 0.11
C LEU A 70 0.63 17.90 -0.76
N ASN A 71 -0.13 18.79 -1.40
CA ASN A 71 0.43 20.00 -1.97
C ASN A 71 0.88 20.90 -0.81
N TYR A 72 2.17 20.86 -0.48
CA TYR A 72 2.81 21.88 0.35
C TYR A 72 2.80 23.19 -0.42
N ARG A 73 1.71 23.95 -0.29
CA ARG A 73 1.71 25.37 -0.60
C ARG A 73 2.54 26.04 0.47
N HIS A 74 3.83 26.19 0.21
CA HIS A 74 4.65 27.16 0.91
C HIS A 74 4.05 28.52 0.55
N GLY A 75 3.16 29.03 1.41
CA GLY A 75 2.68 30.38 1.29
C GLY A 75 3.90 31.28 1.40
N GLU A 76 4.26 31.93 0.30
CA GLU A 76 5.11 33.11 0.35
C GLU A 76 4.32 34.13 1.15
N LEU A 77 4.59 34.16 2.45
CA LEU A 77 4.03 35.16 3.34
C LEU A 77 4.74 36.45 2.95
N GLU A 78 4.09 37.27 2.12
CA GLU A 78 4.47 38.66 1.96
C GLU A 78 4.45 39.28 3.36
N THR A 79 5.63 39.38 3.97
CA THR A 79 5.85 40.25 5.11
C THR A 79 5.75 41.67 4.59
N GLY A 80 4.51 42.14 4.42
CA GLY A 80 4.17 43.53 4.20
C GLY A 80 4.52 44.31 5.45
N VAL A 81 5.81 44.61 5.62
CA VAL A 81 6.24 45.77 6.40
C VAL A 81 6.00 46.97 5.48
N SER A 82 4.73 47.35 5.34
CA SER A 82 4.40 48.74 5.07
C SER A 82 4.35 49.42 6.43
N GLU A 83 5.31 50.31 6.61
CA GLU A 83 5.25 51.35 7.64
C GLU A 83 3.87 51.99 7.61
N GLU A 84 3.26 52.07 8.80
CA GLU A 84 2.17 52.96 9.24
C GLU A 84 1.00 52.19 9.87
N ALA A 85 1.03 52.14 11.21
CA ALA A 85 -0.08 52.51 12.10
C ALA A 85 0.00 51.71 13.41
N ALA A 86 0.45 52.40 14.46
CA ALA A 86 0.26 51.98 15.84
C ALA A 86 -1.25 51.80 16.14
N GLY A 87 -1.66 50.59 16.49
CA GLY A 87 -3.01 50.30 16.97
C GLY A 87 -3.16 48.84 17.39
N ASN A 88 -3.34 48.62 18.70
CA ASN A 88 -3.64 47.31 19.30
C ASN A 88 -4.93 46.70 18.72
N GLN A 89 -4.85 45.94 17.63
CA GLN A 89 -5.95 45.10 17.16
C GLN A 89 -5.46 43.68 16.88
N ALA A 90 -6.09 42.72 17.57
CA ALA A 90 -5.86 41.29 17.41
C ALA A 90 -6.08 40.86 15.94
N PRO A 91 -5.34 39.84 15.46
CA PRO A 91 -5.44 39.38 14.07
C PRO A 91 -6.86 38.86 13.80
N ARG A 92 -7.56 39.49 12.85
CA ARG A 92 -8.90 39.07 12.40
C ARG A 92 -8.73 38.13 11.21
N VAL A 93 -9.17 36.88 11.35
CA VAL A 93 -9.28 35.94 10.24
C VAL A 93 -10.65 36.13 9.60
N VAL A 94 -10.68 36.41 8.30
CA VAL A 94 -11.91 36.63 7.52
C VAL A 94 -12.15 35.47 6.54
N ASP A 95 -13.41 35.07 6.35
CA ASP A 95 -13.79 34.11 5.31
C ASP A 95 -13.79 34.76 3.90
N GLN A 96 -13.96 33.95 2.85
CA GLN A 96 -14.03 34.43 1.46
C GLN A 96 -15.20 35.41 1.18
N MET A 97 -16.15 35.55 2.12
CA MET A 97 -17.30 36.44 2.06
C MET A 97 -17.17 37.63 3.04
N GLY A 98 -15.98 37.87 3.59
CA GLY A 98 -15.68 39.03 4.43
C GLY A 98 -16.22 38.95 5.86
N ARG A 99 -16.67 37.78 6.34
CA ARG A 99 -17.14 37.60 7.71
C ARG A 99 -15.98 37.29 8.64
N VAL A 100 -15.94 37.99 9.78
CA VAL A 100 -14.91 37.81 10.81
C VAL A 100 -15.17 36.49 11.55
N LEU A 101 -14.25 35.54 11.40
CA LEU A 101 -14.31 34.26 12.10
C LEU A 101 -13.64 34.40 13.47
N LYS A 102 -14.37 34.02 14.52
CA LYS A 102 -13.83 33.92 15.88
C LYS A 102 -12.94 32.67 15.95
N VAL A 103 -11.63 32.85 15.89
CA VAL A 103 -10.67 31.76 16.10
C VAL A 103 -10.55 31.49 17.60
N GLU A 104 -11.18 30.43 18.08
CA GLU A 104 -10.94 29.93 19.42
C GLU A 104 -9.62 29.15 19.44
N GLN A 105 -8.69 29.55 20.31
CA GLN A 105 -7.45 28.81 20.49
C GLN A 105 -7.77 27.42 21.02
N ILE A 106 -7.40 26.41 20.22
CA ILE A 106 -7.48 25.02 20.62
C ILE A 106 -6.39 24.79 21.69
N LEU A 107 -6.74 24.97 22.96
CA LEU A 107 -5.88 24.63 24.07
C LEU A 107 -5.78 23.10 24.11
N SER A 108 -4.66 22.56 23.64
CA SER A 108 -4.38 21.12 23.78
C SER A 108 -4.37 20.80 25.26
N GLY A 109 -5.41 20.09 25.75
CA GLY A 109 -5.59 19.74 27.16
C GLY A 109 -4.52 18.81 27.76
N LYS A 110 -3.41 18.60 27.06
CA LYS A 110 -2.22 17.92 27.58
C LYS A 110 -1.39 18.96 28.32
N VAL A 111 -1.18 18.74 29.62
CA VAL A 111 -0.22 19.51 30.41
C VAL A 111 1.12 19.48 29.68
N LYS A 112 1.60 20.64 29.22
CA LYS A 112 2.92 20.78 28.60
C LYS A 112 3.96 20.66 29.71
N VAL A 113 4.40 19.44 30.00
CA VAL A 113 5.49 19.19 30.94
C VAL A 113 6.80 19.63 30.28
N GLY A 114 7.45 20.63 30.85
CA GLY A 114 8.75 21.11 30.40
C GLY A 114 9.84 20.08 30.64
N ARG A 115 10.92 20.14 29.84
CA ARG A 115 12.04 19.18 29.90
C ARG A 115 12.69 19.08 31.30
N ASN A 116 12.64 20.14 32.11
CA ASN A 116 13.21 20.19 33.46
C ASN A 116 12.19 20.02 34.59
N ASP A 117 10.89 19.95 34.30
CA ASP A 117 9.81 19.86 35.30
C ASP A 117 9.81 18.49 35.99
N PRO A 118 9.24 18.36 37.21
CA PRO A 118 9.06 17.06 37.84
C PRO A 118 8.27 16.11 36.93
N CYS A 119 8.76 14.88 36.80
CA CYS A 119 8.13 13.90 35.94
C CYS A 119 6.75 13.48 36.49
N PRO A 120 5.68 13.48 35.68
CA PRO A 120 4.31 13.20 36.14
C PRO A 120 4.09 11.75 36.61
N CYS A 121 5.08 10.86 36.47
CA CYS A 121 5.03 9.50 37.01
C CYS A 121 5.30 9.41 38.53
N GLY A 122 5.54 10.54 39.21
CA GLY A 122 5.78 10.56 40.66
C GLY A 122 7.18 10.08 41.08
N SER A 123 8.11 9.87 40.15
CA SER A 123 9.46 9.35 40.43
C SER A 123 10.41 10.33 41.13
N GLY A 124 10.01 11.59 41.34
CA GLY A 124 10.85 12.66 41.89
C GLY A 124 11.97 13.15 40.96
N LYS A 125 12.13 12.57 39.76
CA LYS A 125 13.15 12.95 38.77
C LYS A 125 12.62 14.02 37.81
N LYS A 126 13.50 14.85 37.24
CA LYS A 126 13.13 15.79 36.15
C LYS A 126 12.71 15.01 34.90
N TYR A 127 11.77 15.55 34.11
CA TYR A 127 11.18 14.89 32.95
C TYR A 127 12.23 14.33 31.98
N LYS A 128 13.28 15.11 31.66
CA LYS A 128 14.41 14.67 30.79
C LYS A 128 15.22 13.48 31.28
N PHE A 129 15.17 13.15 32.56
CA PHE A 129 15.89 12.02 33.16
C PHE A 129 14.96 10.84 33.47
N CYS A 130 13.73 10.88 32.96
CA CYS A 130 12.73 9.84 33.11
C CYS A 130 12.02 9.66 31.76
N HIS A 131 10.72 9.93 31.67
CA HIS A 131 9.93 9.72 30.45
C HIS A 131 10.36 10.60 29.25
N GLY A 132 11.06 11.71 29.47
CA GLY A 132 11.60 12.59 28.44
C GLY A 132 13.03 12.26 28.00
N GLN A 133 13.61 11.13 28.40
CA GLN A 133 15.00 10.79 28.09
C GLN A 133 15.25 10.44 26.62
N ASN A 134 14.22 9.93 25.93
CA ASN A 134 14.28 9.53 24.51
C ASN A 134 13.58 10.53 23.56
N LEU A 135 12.99 11.61 24.08
CA LEU A 135 12.53 12.73 23.27
C LEU A 135 13.73 13.64 23.01
N ARG A 136 14.42 13.43 21.87
CA ARG A 136 15.40 14.39 21.35
C ARG A 136 14.71 15.51 20.60
#